data_AF-A0A377ITP8-F1
#
_entry.id   AF-A0A377ITP8-F1
#
_cell.length_a   1.000
_cell.length_b   1.000
_cell.length_c   1.000
_cell.angle_alpha   90.00
_cell.angle_beta   90.00
_cell.angle_gamma   90.00
#
_symmetry.space_group_name_H-M   'P 1'
#
loop_
_entity.id
_entity.type
_entity.pdbx_description
1 polymer ?
#
loop_
_entity_poly.entity_id
_entity_poly.type
_entity_poly.pdbx_seq_one_letter_code
_entity_poly.pdbx_strand_id
1 'polypeptide(L)'
;MKSITKDLGVITLIGLLLLWSFIAGIERLVFFNGNKYPDFMVNKKISLDSREKLYKLTQLTCPDGNDIVEKNGAIYVRCGLLWPLTQVSKISLINTPAKN
;
A
#
# COMPACT_ATOMS: atom_id res chain seq x y z
N MET A 1 42.37 -4.76 12.24
CA MET A 1 41.04 -4.63 12.90
C MET A 1 40.08 -3.65 12.21
N LYS A 2 40.51 -2.46 11.72
CA LYS A 2 39.64 -1.49 11.00
C LYS A 2 39.01 -1.99 9.67
N SER A 3 39.64 -2.96 8.99
CA SER A 3 39.15 -3.45 7.69
C SER A 3 37.96 -4.41 7.86
N ILE A 4 38.07 -5.36 8.78
CA ILE A 4 37.04 -6.39 9.02
C ILE A 4 35.72 -5.75 9.47
N THR A 5 35.76 -4.72 10.31
CA THR A 5 34.54 -3.98 10.72
C THR A 5 33.91 -3.16 9.60
N LYS A 6 34.70 -2.66 8.64
CA LYS A 6 34.16 -2.03 7.43
C LYS A 6 33.47 -3.04 6.53
N ASP A 7 34.08 -4.20 6.33
CA ASP A 7 33.52 -5.27 5.50
C ASP A 7 32.23 -5.84 6.12
N LEU A 8 32.20 -6.04 7.45
CA LEU A 8 31.00 -6.45 8.17
C LEU A 8 29.88 -5.40 8.08
N GLY A 9 30.24 -4.11 8.18
CA GLY A 9 29.30 -2.99 8.03
C GLY A 9 28.69 -2.91 6.63
N VAL A 10 29.50 -3.10 5.59
CA VAL A 10 29.03 -3.11 4.19
C VAL A 10 28.10 -4.30 3.94
N ILE A 11 28.46 -5.50 4.40
CA ILE A 11 27.61 -6.70 4.28
C ILE A 11 26.27 -6.49 4.99
N THR A 12 26.29 -5.91 6.19
CA THR A 12 25.07 -5.61 6.96
C THR A 12 24.20 -4.59 6.23
N LEU A 13 24.80 -3.54 5.66
CA LEU A 13 24.07 -2.53 4.90
C LEU A 13 23.41 -3.12 3.65
N ILE A 14 24.14 -3.94 2.88
CA ILE A 14 23.60 -4.63 1.70
C ILE A 14 22.46 -5.57 2.12
N GLY A 15 22.65 -6.35 3.19
CA GLY A 15 21.62 -7.23 3.74
C GLY A 15 20.35 -6.48 4.12
N LEU A 16 20.48 -5.31 4.77
CA LEU A 16 19.35 -4.45 5.11
C LEU A 16 18.64 -3.92 3.86
N LEU A 17 19.38 -3.45 2.86
CA LEU A 17 18.80 -2.96 1.61
C LEU A 17 18.02 -4.05 0.88
N LEU A 18 18.58 -5.26 0.78
CA LEU A 18 17.91 -6.41 0.17
C LEU A 18 16.65 -6.81 0.94
N LEU A 19 16.71 -6.81 2.27
CA LEU A 19 15.56 -7.11 3.11
C LEU A 19 14.44 -6.08 2.91
N TRP A 20 14.78 -4.79 2.85
CA TRP A 20 13.82 -3.72 2.57
C TRP A 20 13.17 -3.86 1.19
N SER A 21 13.96 -4.16 0.15
CA SER A 21 13.43 -4.43 -1.20
C SER A 21 12.47 -5.61 -1.20
N PHE A 22 12.79 -6.68 -0.47
CA PHE A 22 11.95 -7.87 -0.37
C PHE A 22 10.62 -7.59 0.34
N ILE A 23 10.66 -6.88 1.49
CA ILE A 23 9.47 -6.48 2.23
C ILE A 23 8.56 -5.61 1.37
N ALA A 24 9.12 -4.63 0.65
CA ALA A 24 8.34 -3.76 -0.23
C ALA A 24 7.73 -4.53 -1.41
N GLY A 25 8.43 -5.53 -1.95
CA GLY A 25 7.89 -6.44 -2.97
C GLY A 25 6.69 -7.24 -2.47
N ILE A 26 6.78 -7.81 -1.26
CA ILE A 26 5.67 -8.55 -0.63
C ILE A 26 4.47 -7.64 -0.38
N GLU A 27 4.68 -6.45 0.17
CA GLU A 27 3.59 -5.48 0.42
C GLU A 27 2.81 -5.20 -0.87
N ARG A 28 3.52 -4.93 -1.96
CA ARG A 28 2.90 -4.67 -3.26
C ARG A 28 2.17 -5.89 -3.80
N LEU A 29 2.74 -7.09 -3.65
CA LEU A 29 2.12 -8.34 -4.08
C LEU A 29 0.83 -8.62 -3.30
N VAL A 30 0.82 -8.39 -1.98
CA VAL A 30 -0.38 -8.50 -1.13
C VAL A 30 -1.42 -7.45 -1.56
N PHE A 31 -0.98 -6.22 -1.84
CA PHE A 31 -1.87 -5.14 -2.28
C PHE A 31 -2.62 -5.47 -3.57
N PHE A 32 -1.96 -6.11 -4.55
CA PHE A 32 -2.62 -6.50 -5.80
C PHE A 32 -3.37 -7.83 -5.68
N ASN A 33 -2.78 -8.86 -5.08
CA ASN A 33 -3.30 -10.23 -5.19
C ASN A 33 -4.09 -10.74 -3.98
N GLY A 34 -3.98 -10.10 -2.81
CA GLY A 34 -4.71 -10.57 -1.62
C GLY A 34 -6.22 -10.40 -1.75
N ASN A 35 -7.04 -11.35 -1.30
CA ASN A 35 -8.50 -11.20 -1.30
C ASN A 35 -8.98 -10.02 -0.43
N LYS A 36 -8.24 -9.71 0.62
CA LYS A 36 -8.43 -8.55 1.47
C LYS A 36 -7.07 -7.94 1.74
N TYR A 37 -7.00 -6.60 1.77
CA TYR A 37 -5.79 -5.93 2.24
C TYR A 37 -5.77 -5.94 3.77
N PRO A 38 -4.62 -6.19 4.42
CA PRO A 38 -4.57 -6.27 5.87
C PRO A 38 -5.02 -4.96 6.52
N ASP A 39 -6.02 -5.02 7.40
CA ASP A 39 -6.64 -3.84 7.99
C ASP A 39 -5.65 -2.99 8.83
N PHE A 40 -4.58 -3.59 9.36
CA PHE A 40 -3.52 -2.87 10.09
C PHE A 40 -2.59 -2.05 9.18
N MET A 41 -2.58 -2.33 7.87
CA MET A 41 -1.84 -1.57 6.86
C MET A 41 -2.70 -0.47 6.23
N VAL A 42 -3.98 -0.38 6.62
CA VAL A 42 -4.92 0.64 6.17
C VAL A 42 -4.85 1.83 7.12
N ASN A 43 -4.39 2.97 6.62
CA ASN A 43 -4.26 4.20 7.40
C ASN A 43 -5.61 4.91 7.57
N LYS A 44 -6.50 4.82 6.58
CA LYS A 44 -7.80 5.50 6.60
C LYS A 44 -8.90 4.59 6.09
N LYS A 45 -10.03 4.59 6.79
CA LYS A 45 -11.26 3.91 6.37
C LYS A 45 -12.30 4.99 6.08
N ILE A 46 -12.84 5.00 4.88
CA ILE A 46 -13.79 6.00 4.40
C ILE A 46 -15.01 5.24 3.87
N SER A 47 -16.19 5.79 4.11
CA SER A 47 -17.43 5.30 3.51
C SER A 47 -17.98 6.35 2.58
N LEU A 48 -18.29 5.97 1.34
CA LEU A 48 -18.84 6.86 0.33
C LEU A 48 -20.20 6.37 -0.15
N ASP A 49 -21.08 7.32 -0.40
CA ASP A 49 -22.44 7.12 -0.91
C ASP A 49 -22.47 6.97 -2.45
N SER A 50 -21.44 7.45 -3.16
CA SER A 50 -21.36 7.36 -4.63
C SER A 50 -19.93 7.17 -5.17
N ARG A 51 -19.83 6.53 -6.35
CA ARG A 51 -18.57 6.34 -7.08
C ARG A 51 -18.01 7.64 -7.68
N GLU A 52 -18.82 8.66 -7.97
CA GLU A 52 -18.30 9.94 -8.45
C GLU A 52 -17.47 10.66 -7.39
N LYS A 53 -17.87 10.55 -6.12
CA LYS A 53 -17.11 11.08 -4.99
C LYS A 53 -15.78 10.37 -4.80
N LEU A 54 -15.69 9.08 -5.19
CA LEU A 54 -14.44 8.31 -5.15
C LEU A 54 -13.37 8.95 -6.02
N TYR A 55 -13.69 9.30 -7.28
CA TYR A 55 -12.69 9.87 -8.21
C TYR A 55 -12.18 11.22 -7.71
N LYS A 56 -13.09 12.10 -7.24
CA LYS A 56 -12.71 13.39 -6.63
C LYS A 56 -11.84 13.20 -5.39
N LEU A 57 -12.24 12.29 -4.50
CA LEU A 57 -11.48 11.97 -3.29
C LEU A 57 -10.09 11.44 -3.63
N THR A 58 -10.00 10.54 -4.61
CA THR A 58 -8.73 9.91 -5.01
C THR A 58 -7.76 10.94 -5.58
N GLN A 59 -8.22 11.84 -6.46
CA GLN A 59 -7.41 12.95 -6.98
C GLN A 59 -6.95 13.91 -5.88
N LEU A 60 -7.81 14.21 -4.91
CA LEU A 60 -7.47 15.09 -3.79
C LEU A 60 -6.50 14.44 -2.80
N THR A 61 -6.58 13.13 -2.61
CA THR A 61 -5.80 12.43 -1.58
C THR A 61 -4.41 12.07 -2.11
N CYS A 62 -4.26 11.82 -3.40
CA CYS A 62 -3.05 11.23 -3.99
C CYS A 62 -2.69 11.90 -5.32
N PRO A 63 -2.09 13.11 -5.27
CA PRO A 63 -1.74 13.86 -6.48
C PRO A 63 -0.64 13.18 -7.31
N ASP A 64 0.30 12.49 -6.66
CA ASP A 64 1.47 11.87 -7.30
C ASP A 64 1.34 10.34 -7.43
N GLY A 65 0.41 9.91 -8.27
CA GLY A 65 0.24 8.50 -8.63
C GLY A 65 -0.40 7.63 -7.55
N ASN A 66 -1.27 6.73 -7.98
CA ASN A 66 -2.07 5.90 -7.08
C ASN A 66 -2.33 4.52 -7.70
N ASP A 67 -2.20 3.48 -6.88
CA ASP A 67 -2.66 2.15 -7.24
C ASP A 67 -4.08 1.99 -6.65
N ILE A 68 -5.08 1.71 -7.49
CA ILE A 68 -6.47 1.45 -7.06
C ILE A 68 -6.81 0.00 -7.34
N VAL A 69 -7.32 -0.71 -6.33
CA VAL A 69 -7.82 -2.08 -6.49
C VAL A 69 -9.17 -2.24 -5.82
N GLU A 70 -10.14 -2.80 -6.54
CA GLU A 70 -11.46 -3.17 -6.00
C GLU A 70 -11.41 -4.63 -5.53
N LYS A 71 -11.77 -4.89 -4.27
CA LYS A 71 -11.73 -6.22 -3.64
C LYS A 71 -12.92 -6.39 -2.70
N ASN A 72 -13.71 -7.43 -2.90
CA ASN A 72 -14.84 -7.79 -2.03
C ASN A 72 -15.78 -6.60 -1.71
N GLY A 73 -16.14 -5.80 -2.72
CA GLY A 73 -17.05 -4.66 -2.57
C GLY A 73 -16.44 -3.41 -1.90
N ALA A 74 -15.15 -3.43 -1.58
CA ALA A 74 -14.41 -2.27 -1.10
C ALA A 74 -13.32 -1.86 -2.08
N ILE A 75 -13.02 -0.58 -2.14
CA ILE A 75 -11.98 -0.01 -3.00
C ILE A 75 -10.80 0.36 -2.13
N TYR A 76 -9.63 -0.15 -2.47
CA TYR A 76 -8.38 0.16 -1.79
C TYR A 76 -7.58 1.10 -2.68
N VAL A 77 -7.20 2.24 -2.13
CA VAL A 77 -6.38 3.25 -2.80
C VAL A 77 -5.06 3.33 -2.07
N ARG A 78 -3.96 2.99 -2.75
CA ARG A 78 -2.60 3.08 -2.25
C ARG A 78 -1.89 4.26 -2.89
N CYS A 79 -1.24 5.06 -2.06
CA CYS A 79 -0.59 6.29 -2.45
C CYS A 79 0.85 6.30 -1.96
N GLY A 80 1.79 6.63 -2.84
CA GLY A 80 3.22 6.48 -2.60
C GLY A 80 3.81 5.20 -3.17
N LEU A 81 5.14 5.18 -3.34
CA LEU A 81 5.83 4.08 -4.03
C LEU A 81 6.13 2.86 -3.13
N LEU A 82 6.62 3.08 -1.89
CA LEU A 82 7.11 2.02 -1.01
C LEU A 82 6.74 2.25 0.46
N TRP A 83 6.54 1.16 1.21
CA TRP A 83 6.35 1.17 2.66
C TRP A 83 7.61 1.70 3.37
N PRO A 84 7.51 2.48 4.47
CA PRO A 84 6.31 2.85 5.23
C PRO A 84 5.61 4.13 4.73
N LEU A 85 6.16 4.80 3.72
CA LEU A 85 5.61 6.05 3.20
C LEU A 85 4.32 5.86 2.41
N THR A 86 4.04 4.62 2.00
CA THR A 86 2.77 4.25 1.37
C THR A 86 1.60 4.40 2.32
N GLN A 87 0.59 5.15 1.91
CA GLN A 87 -0.68 5.25 2.62
C GLN A 87 -1.74 4.47 1.87
N VAL A 88 -2.39 3.53 2.55
CA VAL A 88 -3.52 2.79 1.99
C VAL A 88 -4.81 3.25 2.64
N SER A 89 -5.78 3.63 1.81
CA SER A 89 -7.14 3.98 2.23
C SER A 89 -8.11 2.92 1.75
N LYS A 90 -8.97 2.45 2.65
CA LYS A 90 -10.08 1.53 2.33
C LYS A 90 -11.37 2.32 2.22
N ILE A 91 -12.03 2.21 1.09
CA ILE A 91 -13.24 2.96 0.76
C ILE A 91 -14.37 1.97 0.56
N SER A 92 -15.35 2.00 1.46
CA SER A 92 -16.54 1.16 1.37
C SER A 92 -17.65 1.94 0.68
N LEU A 93 -18.27 1.36 -0.36
CA LEU A 93 -19.38 2.00 -1.06
C LEU A 93 -20.70 1.53 -0.43
N ILE A 94 -21.43 2.44 0.19
CA ILE A 94 -22.60 2.13 1.03
C ILE A 94 -23.79 1.61 0.19
N ASN A 95 -23.86 1.99 -1.09
CA ASN A 95 -25.00 1.72 -1.97
C ASN A 95 -24.65 0.87 -3.20
N THR A 96 -23.48 0.22 -3.24
CA THR A 96 -23.11 -0.63 -4.39
C THR A 96 -23.19 -2.09 -3.97
N PRO A 97 -24.03 -2.93 -4.62
CA PRO A 97 -24.08 -4.35 -4.29
C PRO A 97 -22.70 -4.95 -4.53
N ALA A 98 -22.21 -5.76 -3.58
CA ALA A 98 -21.03 -6.57 -3.79
C ALA A 98 -21.28 -7.43 -5.04
N LYS A 99 -20.41 -7.34 -6.05
CA LYS A 99 -20.45 -8.27 -7.17
C LYS A 99 -20.17 -9.66 -6.61
N ASN A 100 -21.21 -10.52 -6.62
CA ASN A 100 -21.07 -11.97 -6.53
C ASN A 100 -20.35 -12.49 -7.76
#